data_AF-A0A1V9FZ23-F1
#
_entry.id   AF-A0A1V9FZ23-F1
#
_cell.length_a   1.000
_cell.length_b   1.000
_cell.length_c   1.000
_cell.angle_alpha   90.00
_cell.angle_beta   90.00
_cell.angle_gamma   90.00
#
_symmetry.space_group_name_H-M   'P 1'
#
loop_
_entity.id
_entity.type
_entity.pdbx_description
1 polymer ?
#
loop_
_entity_poly.entity_id
_entity_poly.type
_entity_poly.pdbx_seq_one_letter_code
_entity_poly.pdbx_strand_id
1 'polypeptide(L)'
;MSRTPVIAIFDIGKTNKKLFLFDEQYNIVLEKSEQFAEITDEDGDACENLAALTQWVLTCLHDVFHDNKYQVRALNFSTYGASFVHIDKEGKTVAPLYNYLKPYPAALQEGFYKKYGGEISFSIHTASPILGNLNSGMQLYRLKHQHPALFEKIHYSLHLPQYMSFLVTGRAYSDITSIGCHTGLWNFPQNHYHEWIYREAINEKLANIFPSDQLMPSQFQGEALLTGVGLHDSSAALIPYLFHFTAPFVLLSTGTWCISLNPFNQTRLTYEELQQDCLCYMEYRGKPIKASRLFAGYEHEQQTKRLAAHFNVAPDHYKNVAFNADLLPGGAQTAGIAANSRDARSAMVQGSAFGTRDLNNFPTYEAAYHQFMADLMTQQVASLNLVLHNSPVKKIFVDGGFSRNPLYMNLLANAFPQHEVYAASMAQASAMGAALAVHSSWNKANPSSDLIELKAYTLAESR
;
A
#
# COMPACT_ATOMS: atom_id res chain seq x y z
N MET A 1 -32.75 -18.48 15.96
CA MET A 1 -32.25 -18.11 14.62
C MET A 1 -30.88 -18.76 14.45
N SER A 2 -30.54 -19.26 13.27
CA SER A 2 -29.17 -19.74 12.98
C SER A 2 -28.21 -18.56 13.00
N ARG A 3 -27.03 -18.72 13.62
CA ARG A 3 -25.96 -17.71 13.60
C ARG A 3 -25.44 -17.56 12.17
N THR A 4 -25.18 -16.33 11.73
CA THR A 4 -24.59 -16.05 10.42
C THR A 4 -23.09 -16.38 10.46
N PRO A 5 -22.58 -17.30 9.64
CA PRO A 5 -21.15 -17.56 9.54
C PRO A 5 -20.40 -16.34 9.00
N VAL A 6 -19.33 -15.93 9.68
CA VAL A 6 -18.54 -14.75 9.28
C VAL A 6 -17.04 -14.98 9.42
N ILE A 7 -16.27 -14.22 8.66
CA ILE A 7 -14.85 -13.93 8.94
C ILE A 7 -14.72 -12.53 9.55
N ALA A 8 -13.96 -12.42 10.63
CA ALA A 8 -13.57 -11.14 11.21
C ALA A 8 -12.28 -10.65 10.57
N ILE A 9 -12.24 -9.40 10.12
CA ILE A 9 -11.06 -8.77 9.55
C ILE A 9 -10.77 -7.46 10.27
N PHE A 10 -9.60 -7.37 10.88
CA PHE A 10 -9.08 -6.09 11.33
C PHE A 10 -8.27 -5.44 10.22
N ASP A 11 -8.69 -4.24 9.81
CA ASP A 11 -7.98 -3.39 8.87
C ASP A 11 -7.44 -2.17 9.61
N ILE A 12 -6.14 -2.22 9.94
CA ILE A 12 -5.47 -1.29 10.84
C ILE A 12 -4.58 -0.38 9.99
N GLY A 13 -5.14 0.73 9.54
CA GLY A 13 -4.40 1.80 8.88
C GLY A 13 -3.66 2.69 9.89
N LYS A 14 -2.80 3.60 9.40
CA LYS A 14 -2.06 4.51 10.28
C LYS A 14 -2.99 5.41 11.09
N THR A 15 -4.05 5.94 10.47
CA THR A 15 -5.01 6.86 11.14
C THR A 15 -6.25 6.11 11.64
N ASN A 16 -6.91 5.38 10.75
CA ASN A 16 -8.19 4.72 11.06
C ASN A 16 -7.98 3.24 11.33
N LYS A 17 -8.56 2.75 12.42
CA LYS A 17 -8.55 1.35 12.80
C LYS A 17 -9.96 0.82 12.57
N LYS A 18 -10.10 -0.31 11.89
CA LYS A 18 -11.42 -0.86 11.55
C LYS A 18 -11.49 -2.35 11.80
N LEU A 19 -12.69 -2.81 12.17
CA LEU A 19 -13.08 -4.21 12.21
C LEU A 19 -14.29 -4.38 11.30
N PHE A 20 -14.20 -5.38 10.42
CA PHE A 20 -15.29 -5.83 9.57
C PHE A 20 -15.66 -7.27 9.91
N LEU A 21 -16.95 -7.58 9.88
CA LEU A 21 -17.42 -8.95 9.71
C LEU A 21 -17.95 -9.10 8.29
N PHE A 22 -17.40 -10.07 7.56
CA PHE A 22 -17.87 -10.45 6.24
C PHE A 22 -18.64 -11.78 6.33
N ASP A 23 -19.84 -11.83 5.76
CA ASP A 23 -20.57 -13.09 5.60
C ASP A 23 -19.98 -13.97 4.48
N GLU A 24 -20.56 -15.15 4.24
CA GLU A 24 -20.09 -16.09 3.20
C GLU A 24 -20.22 -15.54 1.76
N GLN A 25 -20.93 -14.43 1.55
CA GLN A 25 -21.03 -13.72 0.27
C GLN A 25 -20.14 -12.46 0.24
N TYR A 26 -19.31 -12.26 1.27
CA TYR A 26 -18.45 -11.09 1.44
C TYR A 26 -19.21 -9.77 1.58
N ASN A 27 -20.46 -9.79 2.03
CA ASN A 27 -21.15 -8.57 2.46
C ASN A 27 -20.65 -8.16 3.85
N ILE A 28 -20.46 -6.85 4.05
CA ILE A 28 -20.16 -6.30 5.38
C ILE A 28 -21.44 -6.37 6.23
N VAL A 29 -21.44 -7.22 7.24
CA VAL A 29 -22.58 -7.36 8.18
C VAL A 29 -22.36 -6.64 9.51
N LEU A 30 -21.14 -6.17 9.76
CA LEU A 30 -20.76 -5.32 10.89
C LEU A 30 -19.50 -4.53 10.53
N GLU A 31 -19.48 -3.23 10.84
CA GLU A 31 -18.31 -2.36 10.80
C GLU A 31 -18.16 -1.66 12.16
N LYS A 32 -16.94 -1.68 12.71
CA LYS A 32 -16.52 -0.83 13.84
C LYS A 32 -15.31 -0.02 13.39
N SER A 33 -15.20 1.22 13.83
CA SER A 33 -14.02 2.06 13.58
C SER A 33 -13.61 2.80 14.84
N GLU A 34 -12.31 3.05 14.96
CA GLU A 34 -11.70 3.79 16.07
C GLU A 34 -10.50 4.60 15.58
N GLN A 35 -10.18 5.67 16.30
CA GLN A 35 -8.96 6.45 16.14
C GLN A 35 -8.29 6.64 17.50
N PHE A 36 -6.96 6.55 17.51
CA PHE A 36 -6.18 6.77 18.73
C PHE A 36 -5.29 7.99 18.55
N ALA A 37 -5.19 8.80 19.60
CA ALA A 37 -4.14 9.80 19.68
C ALA A 37 -2.77 9.09 19.72
N GLU A 38 -1.80 9.65 19.00
CA GLU A 38 -0.40 9.22 19.10
C GLU A 38 0.12 9.48 20.52
N ILE A 39 1.05 8.62 20.96
CA ILE A 39 1.83 8.81 22.17
C ILE A 39 3.26 9.21 21.79
N THR A 40 4.16 9.32 22.75
CA THR A 40 5.57 9.61 22.49
C THR A 40 6.43 8.40 22.82
N ASP A 41 7.47 8.17 22.03
CA ASP A 41 8.52 7.21 22.35
C ASP A 41 9.56 7.81 23.32
N GLU A 42 10.58 7.03 23.67
CA GLU A 42 11.61 7.42 24.64
C GLU A 42 12.45 8.63 24.22
N ASP A 43 12.50 8.97 22.93
CA ASP A 43 13.20 10.15 22.42
C ASP A 43 12.26 11.36 22.26
N GLY A 44 10.97 11.20 22.56
CA GLY A 44 9.94 12.23 22.42
C GLY A 44 9.31 12.32 21.03
N ASP A 45 9.60 11.38 20.12
CA ASP A 45 8.97 11.33 18.80
C ASP A 45 7.56 10.74 18.90
N ALA A 46 6.62 11.27 18.09
CA ALA A 46 5.26 10.76 18.06
C ALA A 46 5.20 9.32 17.50
N CYS A 47 4.54 8.41 18.22
CA CYS A 47 4.43 6.99 17.88
C CYS A 47 3.03 6.42 18.17
N GLU A 48 2.76 5.21 17.66
CA GLU A 48 1.44 4.61 17.79
C GLU A 48 1.14 4.21 19.24
N ASN A 49 -0.08 4.47 19.71
CA ASN A 49 -0.56 3.96 20.99
C ASN A 49 -0.88 2.45 20.89
N LEU A 50 0.17 1.63 20.87
CA LEU A 50 0.08 0.19 20.71
C LEU A 50 -0.75 -0.48 21.82
N ALA A 51 -0.70 0.05 23.05
CA ALA A 51 -1.47 -0.47 24.17
C ALA A 51 -2.99 -0.27 23.96
N ALA A 52 -3.41 0.94 23.57
CA ALA A 52 -4.81 1.22 23.25
C ALA A 52 -5.29 0.40 22.05
N LEU A 53 -4.47 0.29 20.99
CA LEU A 53 -4.78 -0.54 19.83
C LEU A 53 -4.95 -2.01 20.20
N THR A 54 -4.02 -2.56 20.99
CA THR A 54 -4.07 -3.95 21.47
C THR A 54 -5.35 -4.21 22.27
N GLN A 55 -5.68 -3.31 23.21
CA GLN A 55 -6.89 -3.42 24.01
C GLN A 55 -8.15 -3.36 23.14
N TRP A 56 -8.20 -2.45 22.16
CA TRP A 56 -9.34 -2.31 21.26
C TRP A 56 -9.55 -3.54 20.39
N VAL A 57 -8.50 -4.16 19.86
CA VAL A 57 -8.61 -5.43 19.09
C VAL A 57 -9.22 -6.53 19.96
N LEU A 58 -8.72 -6.70 21.19
CA LEU A 58 -9.21 -7.72 22.12
C LEU A 58 -10.67 -7.45 22.55
N THR A 59 -11.02 -6.19 22.84
CA THR A 59 -12.40 -5.79 23.17
C THR A 59 -13.34 -6.01 21.99
N CYS A 60 -12.93 -5.66 20.77
CA CYS A 60 -13.73 -5.88 19.58
C CYS A 60 -14.00 -7.37 19.34
N LEU A 61 -12.98 -8.23 19.50
CA LEU A 61 -13.16 -9.67 19.42
C LEU A 61 -14.10 -10.19 20.51
N HIS A 62 -13.93 -9.75 21.76
CA HIS A 62 -14.82 -10.08 22.87
C HIS A 62 -16.28 -9.76 22.53
N ASP A 63 -16.56 -8.54 22.06
CA ASP A 63 -17.92 -8.14 21.70
C ASP A 63 -18.53 -8.99 20.59
N VAL A 64 -17.74 -9.31 19.55
CA VAL A 64 -18.23 -10.11 18.42
C VAL A 64 -18.53 -11.54 18.84
N PHE A 65 -17.66 -12.17 19.66
CA PHE A 65 -17.89 -13.53 20.16
C PHE A 65 -19.10 -13.62 21.10
N HIS A 66 -19.45 -12.52 21.79
CA HIS A 66 -20.66 -12.44 22.59
C HIS A 66 -21.94 -12.11 21.80
N ASP A 67 -21.84 -11.65 20.55
CA ASP A 67 -23.01 -11.38 19.71
C ASP A 67 -23.55 -12.67 19.09
N ASN A 68 -24.66 -13.17 19.66
CA ASN A 68 -25.35 -14.38 19.21
C ASN A 68 -25.90 -14.32 17.77
N LYS A 69 -25.79 -13.19 17.05
CA LYS A 69 -26.12 -13.12 15.62
C LYS A 69 -25.07 -13.79 14.74
N TYR A 70 -23.81 -13.83 15.17
CA TYR A 70 -22.70 -14.24 14.32
C TYR A 70 -22.01 -15.50 14.83
N GLN A 71 -21.49 -16.28 13.90
CA GLN A 71 -20.56 -17.39 14.17
C GLN A 71 -19.23 -17.03 13.52
N VAL A 72 -18.27 -16.55 14.32
CA VAL A 72 -16.93 -16.24 13.82
C VAL A 72 -16.20 -17.54 13.50
N ARG A 73 -16.01 -17.82 12.22
CA ARG A 73 -15.31 -19.04 11.75
C ARG A 73 -13.84 -18.81 11.50
N ALA A 74 -13.50 -17.58 11.12
CA ALA A 74 -12.13 -17.19 10.86
C ALA A 74 -11.85 -15.76 11.28
N LEU A 75 -10.57 -15.47 11.47
CA LEU A 75 -10.02 -14.15 11.77
C LEU A 75 -8.79 -13.91 10.88
N ASN A 76 -8.67 -12.72 10.31
CA ASN A 76 -7.45 -12.30 9.64
C ASN A 76 -7.20 -10.80 9.80
N PHE A 77 -6.04 -10.34 9.36
CA PHE A 77 -5.57 -8.98 9.57
C PHE A 77 -5.01 -8.38 8.28
N SER A 78 -5.26 -7.09 8.08
CA SER A 78 -4.60 -6.22 7.12
C SER A 78 -4.10 -5.01 7.89
N THR A 79 -2.81 -4.67 7.80
CA THR A 79 -2.31 -3.48 8.50
C THR A 79 -1.29 -2.71 7.68
N TYR A 80 -1.05 -1.46 8.07
CA TYR A 80 0.01 -0.65 7.47
C TYR A 80 1.41 -1.25 7.70
N GLY A 81 2.29 -1.04 6.71
CA GLY A 81 3.66 -1.56 6.69
C GLY A 81 4.67 -0.72 7.46
N ALA A 82 5.96 -0.92 7.16
CA ALA A 82 7.09 -0.22 7.78
C ALA A 82 7.07 -0.21 9.33
N SER A 83 6.47 -1.23 9.94
CA SER A 83 6.20 -1.32 11.37
C SER A 83 6.90 -2.53 11.97
N PHE A 84 7.40 -2.40 13.20
CA PHE A 84 7.85 -3.53 14.01
C PHE A 84 7.36 -3.39 15.45
N VAL A 85 6.71 -4.44 15.94
CA VAL A 85 6.42 -4.64 17.35
C VAL A 85 7.43 -5.64 17.90
N HIS A 86 8.14 -5.22 18.94
CA HIS A 86 9.20 -6.01 19.56
C HIS A 86 8.67 -6.70 20.82
N ILE A 87 8.73 -8.03 20.87
CA ILE A 87 8.27 -8.84 22.01
C ILE A 87 9.41 -9.61 22.67
N ASP A 88 9.33 -9.82 23.99
CA ASP A 88 10.23 -10.68 24.76
C ASP A 88 9.84 -12.18 24.66
N LYS A 89 10.53 -13.03 25.44
CA LYS A 89 10.31 -14.48 25.47
C LYS A 89 8.93 -14.85 26.04
N GLU A 90 8.37 -13.98 26.86
CA GLU A 90 7.06 -14.09 27.47
C GLU A 90 5.95 -13.51 26.57
N GLY A 91 6.32 -12.92 25.42
CA GLY A 91 5.39 -12.33 24.48
C GLY A 91 4.96 -10.90 24.82
N LYS A 92 5.59 -10.25 25.78
CA LYS A 92 5.29 -8.87 26.17
C LYS A 92 6.05 -7.90 25.29
N THR A 93 5.43 -6.77 24.97
CA THR A 93 6.08 -5.70 24.20
C THR A 93 7.18 -5.05 25.03
N VAL A 94 8.36 -4.87 24.43
CA VAL A 94 9.55 -4.32 25.11
C VAL A 94 9.93 -2.90 24.66
N ALA A 95 9.29 -2.41 23.60
CA ALA A 95 9.55 -1.10 23.01
C ALA A 95 8.25 -0.48 22.46
N PRO A 96 8.21 0.85 22.26
CA PRO A 96 7.14 1.50 21.50
C PRO A 96 7.04 0.95 20.07
N LEU A 97 5.86 1.08 19.45
CA LEU A 97 5.74 0.91 18.01
C LEU A 97 6.24 2.19 17.34
N TYR A 98 7.54 2.21 17.04
CA TYR A 98 8.20 3.37 16.45
C TYR A 98 7.53 3.82 15.16
N ASN A 99 7.39 5.14 15.03
CA ASN A 99 6.85 5.73 13.81
C ASN A 99 7.88 5.63 12.69
N TYR A 100 7.49 5.08 11.54
CA TYR A 100 8.38 4.96 10.39
C TYR A 100 8.84 6.30 9.81
N LEU A 101 8.17 7.41 10.17
CA LEU A 101 8.58 8.78 9.81
C LEU A 101 9.64 9.37 10.75
N LYS A 102 9.96 8.70 11.86
CA LYS A 102 11.02 9.13 12.77
C LYS A 102 12.32 9.31 11.99
N PRO A 103 13.06 10.43 12.13
CA PRO A 103 14.31 10.63 11.42
C PRO A 103 15.33 9.51 11.70
N TYR A 104 16.05 9.11 10.66
CA TYR A 104 17.12 8.12 10.78
C TYR A 104 18.47 8.79 10.99
N PRO A 105 19.33 8.33 11.92
CA PRO A 105 20.64 8.93 12.16
C PRO A 105 21.56 8.82 10.93
N ALA A 106 21.94 9.95 10.33
CA ALA A 106 22.72 9.99 9.09
C ALA A 106 24.03 9.20 9.17
N ALA A 107 24.80 9.37 10.25
CA ALA A 107 26.06 8.64 10.45
C ALA A 107 25.87 7.11 10.50
N LEU A 108 24.74 6.63 11.05
CA LEU A 108 24.43 5.21 11.10
C LEU A 108 24.01 4.68 9.72
N GLN A 109 23.25 5.48 8.97
CA GLN A 109 22.86 5.18 7.59
C GLN A 109 24.08 5.06 6.67
N GLU A 110 24.96 6.06 6.69
CA GLU A 110 26.19 6.09 5.89
C GLU A 110 27.10 4.90 6.25
N GLY A 111 27.25 4.61 7.55
CA GLY A 111 28.01 3.46 8.04
C GLY A 111 27.47 2.12 7.54
N PHE A 112 26.15 1.96 7.55
CA PHE A 112 25.47 0.77 7.03
C PHE A 112 25.76 0.57 5.55
N TYR A 113 25.45 1.55 4.70
CA TYR A 113 25.60 1.37 3.25
C TYR A 113 27.06 1.24 2.83
N LYS A 114 28.00 1.94 3.49
CA LYS A 114 29.43 1.72 3.27
C LYS A 114 29.87 0.28 3.57
N LYS A 115 29.26 -0.35 4.59
CA LYS A 115 29.57 -1.73 5.00
C LYS A 115 28.96 -2.79 4.06
N TYR A 116 27.79 -2.54 3.47
CA TYR A 116 27.02 -3.53 2.70
C TYR A 116 26.96 -3.28 1.19
N GLY A 117 28.00 -2.70 0.60
CA GLY A 117 28.15 -2.62 -0.87
C GLY A 117 27.57 -1.35 -1.51
N GLY A 118 27.23 -0.34 -0.71
CA GLY A 118 26.71 0.95 -1.17
C GLY A 118 25.19 0.95 -1.40
N GLU A 119 24.61 2.15 -1.44
CA GLU A 119 23.17 2.36 -1.59
C GLU A 119 22.63 1.73 -2.88
N ILE A 120 23.35 1.88 -3.99
CA ILE A 120 22.91 1.41 -5.32
C ILE A 120 22.76 -0.12 -5.34
N SER A 121 23.81 -0.85 -4.97
CA SER A 121 23.78 -2.32 -5.01
C SER A 121 22.76 -2.87 -4.02
N PHE A 122 22.67 -2.27 -2.83
CA PHE A 122 21.70 -2.65 -1.81
C PHE A 122 20.27 -2.48 -2.31
N SER A 123 19.94 -1.32 -2.88
CA SER A 123 18.60 -1.03 -3.40
C SER A 123 18.20 -1.93 -4.57
N ILE A 124 19.14 -2.31 -5.44
CA ILE A 124 18.88 -3.28 -6.53
C ILE A 124 18.53 -4.66 -5.99
N HIS A 125 19.30 -5.17 -5.01
CA HIS A 125 19.04 -6.50 -4.45
C HIS A 125 17.78 -6.54 -3.59
N THR A 126 17.52 -5.49 -2.83
CA THR A 126 16.38 -5.41 -1.91
C THR A 126 15.12 -4.84 -2.54
N ALA A 127 15.21 -4.37 -3.79
CA ALA A 127 14.15 -3.65 -4.49
C ALA A 127 13.52 -2.53 -3.63
N SER A 128 14.36 -1.89 -2.82
CA SER A 128 13.96 -0.95 -1.76
C SER A 128 14.77 0.33 -1.88
N PRO A 129 14.13 1.50 -2.08
CA PRO A 129 14.81 2.78 -1.98
C PRO A 129 15.36 3.03 -0.57
N ILE A 130 16.30 3.97 -0.46
CA ILE A 130 16.91 4.40 0.80
C ILE A 130 15.95 5.34 1.53
N LEU A 131 15.24 4.82 2.54
CA LEU A 131 14.15 5.54 3.20
C LEU A 131 14.29 5.58 4.73
N GLY A 132 15.46 5.25 5.28
CA GLY A 132 15.71 5.29 6.72
C GLY A 132 14.73 4.41 7.49
N ASN A 133 13.98 4.97 8.44
CA ASN A 133 13.02 4.22 9.27
C ASN A 133 11.83 3.63 8.49
N LEU A 134 11.53 4.11 7.28
CA LEU A 134 10.54 3.46 6.40
C LEU A 134 11.02 2.08 5.92
N ASN A 135 12.33 1.86 5.84
CA ASN A 135 12.87 0.52 5.67
C ASN A 135 12.89 -0.16 7.04
N SER A 136 11.87 -0.96 7.39
CA SER A 136 11.71 -1.48 8.75
C SER A 136 12.94 -2.25 9.27
N GLY A 137 13.75 -2.87 8.40
CA GLY A 137 15.02 -3.47 8.80
C GLY A 137 16.00 -2.48 9.44
N MET A 138 16.01 -1.23 8.97
CA MET A 138 16.86 -0.17 9.53
C MET A 138 16.46 0.20 10.96
N GLN A 139 15.19 0.00 11.36
CA GLN A 139 14.75 0.18 12.75
C GLN A 139 15.46 -0.82 13.67
N LEU A 140 15.57 -2.09 13.27
CA LEU A 140 16.32 -3.11 14.02
C LEU A 140 17.82 -2.80 14.06
N TYR A 141 18.38 -2.33 12.94
CA TYR A 141 19.77 -1.90 12.88
C TYR A 141 20.05 -0.73 13.86
N ARG A 142 19.13 0.24 13.93
CA ARG A 142 19.18 1.36 14.89
C ARG A 142 19.16 0.86 16.33
N LEU A 143 18.19 0.01 16.68
CA LEU A 143 18.07 -0.53 18.03
C LEU A 143 19.31 -1.30 18.46
N LYS A 144 19.86 -2.14 17.57
CA LYS A 144 21.09 -2.90 17.85
C LYS A 144 22.27 -2.00 18.18
N HIS A 145 22.44 -0.88 17.47
CA HIS A 145 23.61 -0.01 17.60
C HIS A 145 23.45 1.10 18.64
N GLN A 146 22.26 1.67 18.80
CA GLN A 146 22.02 2.79 19.72
C GLN A 146 21.40 2.35 21.06
N HIS A 147 20.66 1.24 21.07
CA HIS A 147 19.98 0.72 22.26
C HIS A 147 20.24 -0.80 22.45
N PRO A 148 21.51 -1.24 22.56
CA PRO A 148 21.85 -2.66 22.58
C PRO A 148 21.16 -3.44 23.71
N ALA A 149 21.03 -2.84 24.90
CA ALA A 149 20.33 -3.46 26.03
C ALA A 149 18.82 -3.69 25.77
N LEU A 150 18.20 -2.84 24.94
CA LEU A 150 16.82 -3.07 24.48
C LEU A 150 16.79 -4.16 23.42
N PHE A 151 17.69 -4.12 22.43
CA PHE A 151 17.79 -5.13 21.38
C PHE A 151 17.99 -6.55 21.92
N GLU A 152 18.76 -6.71 23.01
CA GLU A 152 18.96 -7.98 23.70
C GLU A 152 17.66 -8.57 24.26
N LYS A 153 16.76 -7.73 24.79
CA LYS A 153 15.46 -8.16 25.34
C LYS A 153 14.51 -8.69 24.27
N ILE A 154 14.69 -8.28 23.02
CA ILE A 154 13.83 -8.70 21.92
C ILE A 154 14.02 -10.19 21.71
N HIS A 155 12.94 -10.96 21.81
CA HIS A 155 12.89 -12.34 21.33
C HIS A 155 12.48 -12.37 19.86
N TYR A 156 11.39 -11.69 19.52
CA TYR A 156 10.94 -11.53 18.13
C TYR A 156 10.53 -10.09 17.82
N SER A 157 10.73 -9.71 16.57
CA SER A 157 10.20 -8.49 15.96
C SER A 157 9.19 -8.88 14.91
N LEU A 158 7.95 -8.53 15.15
CA LEU A 158 6.81 -8.87 14.31
C LEU A 158 6.33 -7.61 13.61
N HIS A 159 6.11 -7.66 12.29
CA HIS A 159 5.37 -6.58 11.66
C HIS A 159 3.96 -6.50 12.26
N LEU A 160 3.33 -5.33 12.15
CA LEU A 160 2.04 -5.07 12.81
C LEU A 160 0.94 -6.10 12.52
N PRO A 161 0.75 -6.65 11.30
CA PRO A 161 -0.32 -7.63 11.07
C PRO A 161 -0.05 -8.93 11.83
N GLN A 162 1.22 -9.34 11.91
CA GLN A 162 1.63 -10.56 12.60
C GLN A 162 1.57 -10.40 14.12
N TYR A 163 1.86 -9.21 14.65
CA TYR A 163 1.62 -8.95 16.07
C TYR A 163 0.13 -9.05 16.42
N MET A 164 -0.76 -8.55 15.56
CA MET A 164 -2.21 -8.68 15.79
C MET A 164 -2.68 -10.13 15.72
N SER A 165 -2.14 -10.92 14.80
CA SER A 165 -2.35 -12.37 14.78
C SER A 165 -1.79 -13.06 16.03
N PHE A 166 -0.63 -12.62 16.52
CA PHE A 166 0.00 -13.13 17.73
C PHE A 166 -0.87 -12.93 18.98
N LEU A 167 -1.61 -11.81 19.09
CA LEU A 167 -2.51 -11.55 20.22
C LEU A 167 -3.57 -12.64 20.43
N VAL A 168 -3.97 -13.33 19.35
CA VAL A 168 -5.01 -14.37 19.38
C VAL A 168 -4.40 -15.77 19.34
N THR A 169 -3.35 -15.95 18.55
CA THR A 169 -2.74 -17.28 18.33
C THR A 169 -1.71 -17.66 19.38
N GLY A 170 -1.08 -16.67 20.02
CA GLY A 170 0.11 -16.85 20.85
C GLY A 170 1.34 -17.34 20.08
N ARG A 171 1.31 -17.31 18.74
CA ARG A 171 2.38 -17.85 17.86
C ARG A 171 3.02 -16.72 17.08
N ALA A 172 4.33 -16.57 17.27
CA ALA A 172 5.13 -15.61 16.52
C ALA A 172 5.41 -16.14 15.11
N TYR A 173 4.98 -15.39 14.10
CA TYR A 173 5.25 -15.66 12.69
C TYR A 173 5.57 -14.36 11.94
N SER A 174 6.17 -14.51 10.77
CA SER A 174 6.36 -13.44 9.79
C SER A 174 5.59 -13.74 8.51
N ASP A 175 5.38 -12.73 7.69
CA ASP A 175 4.65 -12.81 6.43
C ASP A 175 5.44 -12.16 5.31
N ILE A 176 5.40 -12.76 4.11
CA ILE A 176 6.20 -12.29 2.99
C ILE A 176 5.74 -10.94 2.44
N THR A 177 4.44 -10.60 2.56
CA THR A 177 3.93 -9.31 2.08
C THR A 177 4.45 -8.15 2.93
N SER A 178 4.58 -8.37 4.24
CA SER A 178 5.15 -7.39 5.17
C SER A 178 6.67 -7.30 5.05
N ILE A 179 7.36 -8.43 4.87
CA ILE A 179 8.81 -8.48 4.62
C ILE A 179 9.17 -7.79 3.29
N GLY A 180 8.38 -8.01 2.23
CA GLY A 180 8.67 -7.54 0.88
C GLY A 180 8.26 -6.09 0.59
N CYS A 181 7.75 -5.36 1.58
CA CYS A 181 7.31 -3.97 1.41
C CYS A 181 8.47 -3.00 1.71
N HIS A 182 9.42 -2.86 0.76
CA HIS A 182 10.56 -1.92 0.82
C HIS A 182 11.23 -1.82 2.22
N THR A 183 11.47 -2.98 2.85
CA THR A 183 11.94 -3.06 4.24
C THR A 183 13.47 -3.09 4.37
N GLY A 184 14.17 -3.32 3.25
CA GLY A 184 15.60 -3.68 3.24
C GLY A 184 15.89 -5.10 3.76
N LEU A 185 14.89 -5.90 4.14
CA LEU A 185 15.09 -7.22 4.74
C LEU A 185 15.29 -8.34 3.70
N TRP A 186 14.62 -8.26 2.55
CA TRP A 186 14.56 -9.33 1.56
C TRP A 186 15.54 -9.11 0.40
N ASN A 187 16.14 -10.17 -0.11
CA ASN A 187 16.86 -10.17 -1.38
C ASN A 187 15.94 -10.76 -2.46
N PHE A 188 15.44 -9.92 -3.36
CA PHE A 188 14.49 -10.32 -4.40
C PHE A 188 15.12 -11.27 -5.44
N PRO A 189 16.36 -11.04 -5.94
CA PRO A 189 17.02 -11.97 -6.85
C PRO A 189 17.22 -13.38 -6.30
N GLN A 190 17.50 -13.52 -4.99
CA GLN A 190 17.80 -14.80 -4.35
C GLN A 190 16.60 -15.42 -3.60
N ASN A 191 15.53 -14.64 -3.42
CA ASN A 191 14.31 -15.03 -2.72
C ASN A 191 14.54 -15.58 -1.30
N HIS A 192 15.37 -14.87 -0.52
CA HIS A 192 15.58 -15.10 0.91
C HIS A 192 15.94 -13.78 1.61
N TYR A 193 16.08 -13.78 2.93
CA TYR A 193 16.56 -12.58 3.65
C TYR A 193 17.92 -12.11 3.11
N HIS A 194 18.12 -10.80 2.98
CA HIS A 194 19.38 -10.26 2.48
C HIS A 194 20.53 -10.58 3.44
N GLU A 195 21.74 -10.76 2.89
CA GLU A 195 22.91 -11.24 3.63
C GLU A 195 23.22 -10.46 4.92
N TRP A 196 22.95 -9.15 4.95
CA TRP A 196 23.23 -8.30 6.10
C TRP A 196 22.42 -8.72 7.34
N ILE A 197 21.23 -9.32 7.15
CA ILE A 197 20.41 -9.86 8.22
C ILE A 197 21.14 -10.95 8.99
N TYR A 198 21.83 -11.84 8.26
CA TYR A 198 22.63 -12.91 8.87
C TYR A 198 23.93 -12.38 9.47
N ARG A 199 24.63 -11.48 8.76
CA ARG A 199 25.88 -10.86 9.25
C ARG A 199 25.66 -10.05 10.53
N GLU A 200 24.47 -9.47 10.70
CA GLU A 200 24.08 -8.73 11.89
C GLU A 200 23.33 -9.58 12.93
N ALA A 201 23.18 -10.90 12.72
CA ALA A 201 22.41 -11.80 13.58
C ALA A 201 20.96 -11.32 13.85
N ILE A 202 20.40 -10.53 12.93
CA ILE A 202 19.01 -10.04 13.01
C ILE A 202 18.03 -11.17 12.70
N ASN A 203 18.43 -12.17 11.90
CA ASN A 203 17.62 -13.36 11.66
C ASN A 203 17.17 -14.06 12.96
N GLU A 204 17.95 -13.96 14.04
CA GLU A 204 17.60 -14.54 15.34
C GLU A 204 16.46 -13.79 16.06
N LYS A 205 16.13 -12.59 15.59
CA LYS A 205 15.03 -11.75 16.09
C LYS A 205 13.81 -11.78 15.17
N LEU A 206 13.84 -12.55 14.08
CA LEU A 206 12.73 -12.67 13.14
C LEU A 206 12.05 -14.03 13.30
N ALA A 207 10.73 -14.03 13.24
CA ALA A 207 9.95 -15.26 13.32
C ALA A 207 9.96 -16.02 11.98
N ASN A 208 9.57 -17.29 12.02
CA ASN A 208 9.43 -18.09 10.80
C ASN A 208 8.34 -17.53 9.90
N ILE A 209 8.53 -17.60 8.58
CA ILE A 209 7.53 -17.15 7.61
C ILE A 209 6.38 -18.16 7.57
N PHE A 210 5.15 -17.68 7.70
CA PHE A 210 3.92 -18.45 7.52
C PHE A 210 3.21 -18.01 6.23
N PRO A 211 2.59 -18.93 5.47
CA PRO A 211 1.88 -18.57 4.22
C PRO A 211 0.69 -17.64 4.46
N SER A 212 0.61 -16.55 3.68
CA SER A 212 -0.43 -15.53 3.82
C SER A 212 -1.84 -16.01 3.44
N ASP A 213 -1.92 -17.12 2.70
CA ASP A 213 -3.16 -17.75 2.21
C ASP A 213 -3.63 -18.93 3.06
N GLN A 214 -3.00 -19.17 4.20
CA GLN A 214 -3.36 -20.25 5.13
C GLN A 214 -3.90 -19.71 6.46
N LEU A 215 -4.71 -20.54 7.11
CA LEU A 215 -5.18 -20.32 8.48
C LEU A 215 -4.54 -21.34 9.42
N MET A 216 -4.24 -20.91 10.64
CA MET A 216 -3.80 -21.78 11.72
C MET A 216 -4.93 -21.99 12.74
N PRO A 217 -5.04 -23.21 13.32
CA PRO A 217 -5.93 -23.43 14.45
C PRO A 217 -5.53 -22.57 15.65
N SER A 218 -6.53 -21.91 16.22
CA SER A 218 -6.44 -21.03 17.38
C SER A 218 -7.71 -21.16 18.22
N GLN A 219 -7.79 -20.43 19.31
CA GLN A 219 -9.00 -20.35 20.12
C GLN A 219 -9.13 -18.94 20.70
N PHE A 220 -10.36 -18.47 20.84
CA PHE A 220 -10.66 -17.23 21.54
C PHE A 220 -11.80 -17.49 22.52
N GLN A 221 -11.59 -17.16 23.79
CA GLN A 221 -12.54 -17.45 24.87
C GLN A 221 -13.00 -18.93 24.97
N GLY A 222 -12.15 -19.87 24.58
CA GLY A 222 -12.45 -21.30 24.58
C GLY A 222 -13.25 -21.79 23.36
N GLU A 223 -13.63 -20.89 22.45
CA GLU A 223 -14.22 -21.24 21.16
C GLU A 223 -13.13 -21.46 20.10
N ALA A 224 -13.28 -22.51 19.30
CA ALA A 224 -12.33 -22.83 18.23
C ALA A 224 -12.41 -21.78 17.10
N LEU A 225 -11.24 -21.31 16.65
CA LEU A 225 -11.13 -20.26 15.64
C LEU A 225 -9.99 -20.59 14.67
N LEU A 226 -10.18 -20.29 13.39
CA LEU A 226 -9.10 -20.30 12.41
C LEU A 226 -8.54 -18.89 12.25
N THR A 227 -7.25 -18.69 12.46
CA THR A 227 -6.64 -17.35 12.39
C THR A 227 -5.55 -17.30 11.32
N GLY A 228 -5.59 -16.27 10.47
CA GLY A 228 -4.56 -16.00 9.48
C GLY A 228 -3.38 -15.27 10.08
N VAL A 229 -2.23 -15.33 9.41
CA VAL A 229 -1.01 -14.64 9.87
C VAL A 229 -1.06 -13.12 9.68
N GLY A 230 -2.07 -12.61 8.95
CA GLY A 230 -2.19 -11.21 8.58
C GLY A 230 -1.31 -10.82 7.38
N LEU A 231 -1.64 -9.69 6.75
CA LEU A 231 -0.98 -9.19 5.53
C LEU A 231 -0.72 -7.69 5.59
N HIS A 232 0.21 -7.23 4.75
CA HIS A 232 0.40 -5.82 4.46
C HIS A 232 -0.79 -5.25 3.66
N ASP A 233 -1.28 -4.08 4.05
CA ASP A 233 -2.51 -3.45 3.52
C ASP A 233 -2.53 -3.28 1.99
N SER A 234 -1.40 -2.90 1.40
CA SER A 234 -1.29 -2.60 -0.03
C SER A 234 -1.23 -3.89 -0.84
N SER A 235 -0.58 -4.93 -0.30
CA SER A 235 -0.57 -6.26 -0.91
C SER A 235 -1.94 -6.91 -0.79
N ALA A 236 -2.64 -6.71 0.35
CA ALA A 236 -4.01 -7.16 0.54
C ALA A 236 -4.97 -6.49 -0.44
N ALA A 237 -4.87 -5.17 -0.65
CA ALA A 237 -5.73 -4.42 -1.59
C ALA A 237 -5.66 -4.93 -3.04
N LEU A 238 -4.58 -5.59 -3.45
CA LEU A 238 -4.42 -6.17 -4.78
C LEU A 238 -5.14 -7.53 -4.92
N ILE A 239 -5.36 -8.25 -3.82
CA ILE A 239 -5.90 -9.62 -3.82
C ILE A 239 -7.28 -9.69 -4.50
N PRO A 240 -8.25 -8.79 -4.25
CA PRO A 240 -9.55 -8.89 -4.90
C PRO A 240 -9.45 -8.84 -6.42
N TYR A 241 -8.52 -8.05 -6.97
CA TYR A 241 -8.27 -7.98 -8.41
C TYR A 241 -7.62 -9.27 -8.93
N LEU A 242 -6.62 -9.80 -8.22
CA LEU A 242 -6.00 -11.09 -8.57
C LEU A 242 -6.97 -12.27 -8.48
N PHE A 243 -7.98 -12.17 -7.61
CA PHE A 243 -9.01 -13.18 -7.42
C PHE A 243 -10.02 -13.18 -8.57
N HIS A 244 -10.42 -12.00 -9.08
CA HIS A 244 -11.45 -11.87 -10.12
C HIS A 244 -10.91 -11.85 -11.55
N PHE A 245 -9.70 -11.33 -11.76
CA PHE A 245 -9.18 -11.11 -13.11
C PHE A 245 -8.00 -12.04 -13.42
N THR A 246 -8.19 -12.89 -14.42
CA THR A 246 -7.16 -13.78 -14.95
C THR A 246 -6.31 -13.12 -16.04
N ALA A 247 -6.88 -12.16 -16.77
CA ALA A 247 -6.15 -11.40 -17.78
C ALA A 247 -5.14 -10.45 -17.12
N PRO A 248 -3.91 -10.31 -17.65
CA PRO A 248 -2.91 -9.41 -17.06
C PRO A 248 -3.38 -7.96 -16.99
N PHE A 249 -3.21 -7.36 -15.82
CA PHE A 249 -3.63 -5.99 -15.51
C PHE A 249 -2.58 -5.25 -14.69
N VAL A 250 -2.66 -3.92 -14.68
CA VAL A 250 -2.01 -3.05 -13.69
C VAL A 250 -3.08 -2.41 -12.83
N LEU A 251 -2.85 -2.36 -11.51
CA LEU A 251 -3.69 -1.61 -10.58
C LEU A 251 -3.00 -0.27 -10.30
N LEU A 252 -3.65 0.83 -10.69
CA LEU A 252 -3.26 2.19 -10.36
C LEU A 252 -4.08 2.66 -9.16
N SER A 253 -3.53 2.50 -7.96
CA SER A 253 -4.13 3.03 -6.74
C SER A 253 -3.84 4.53 -6.63
N THR A 254 -4.87 5.34 -6.42
CA THR A 254 -4.79 6.80 -6.45
C THR A 254 -5.24 7.40 -5.12
N GLY A 255 -4.29 7.95 -4.36
CA GLY A 255 -4.51 8.73 -3.15
C GLY A 255 -3.56 9.92 -3.14
N THR A 256 -3.03 10.29 -1.97
CA THR A 256 -1.93 11.28 -1.89
C THR A 256 -0.76 10.88 -2.79
N TRP A 257 -0.45 9.57 -2.81
CA TRP A 257 0.40 8.93 -3.81
C TRP A 257 -0.44 8.17 -4.82
N CYS A 258 -0.01 8.19 -6.08
CA CYS A 258 -0.44 7.27 -7.12
C CYS A 258 0.57 6.14 -7.20
N ILE A 259 0.13 4.90 -6.95
CA ILE A 259 0.98 3.71 -6.95
C ILE A 259 0.49 2.78 -8.04
N SER A 260 1.36 2.49 -9.01
CA SER A 260 1.08 1.56 -10.10
C SER A 260 1.64 0.20 -9.73
N LEU A 261 0.80 -0.83 -9.61
CA LEU A 261 1.16 -2.18 -9.20
C LEU A 261 0.96 -3.14 -10.36
N ASN A 262 2.04 -3.72 -10.88
CA ASN A 262 1.99 -4.71 -11.94
C ASN A 262 2.44 -6.10 -11.43
N PRO A 263 1.49 -6.98 -11.06
CA PRO A 263 1.81 -8.33 -10.58
C PRO A 263 2.30 -9.28 -11.70
N PHE A 264 2.19 -8.86 -12.98
CA PHE A 264 2.56 -9.66 -14.14
C PHE A 264 3.93 -9.30 -14.73
N ASN A 265 4.63 -8.33 -14.13
CA ASN A 265 5.99 -7.97 -14.52
C ASN A 265 7.00 -8.48 -13.48
N GLN A 266 7.72 -9.55 -13.85
CA GLN A 266 8.72 -10.22 -13.01
C GLN A 266 10.16 -9.83 -13.37
N THR A 267 10.33 -8.79 -14.18
CA THR A 267 11.67 -8.28 -14.52
C THR A 267 12.32 -7.67 -13.28
N ARG A 268 13.65 -7.85 -13.17
CA ARG A 268 14.42 -7.21 -12.09
C ARG A 268 14.41 -5.70 -12.29
N LEU A 269 14.42 -4.95 -11.19
CA LEU A 269 14.59 -3.51 -11.25
C LEU A 269 15.96 -3.16 -11.80
N THR A 270 16.00 -2.22 -12.74
CA THR A 270 17.26 -1.58 -13.14
C THR A 270 17.60 -0.43 -12.20
N TYR A 271 18.84 0.06 -12.28
CA TYR A 271 19.26 1.24 -11.53
C TYR A 271 18.43 2.48 -11.92
N GLU A 272 18.16 2.66 -13.20
CA GLU A 272 17.40 3.79 -13.73
C GLU A 272 15.94 3.76 -13.27
N GLU A 273 15.35 2.57 -13.13
CA GLU A 273 14.00 2.40 -12.59
C GLU A 273 13.96 2.75 -11.10
N LEU A 274 14.94 2.33 -10.31
CA LEU A 274 15.04 2.69 -8.89
C LEU A 274 15.21 4.21 -8.68
N GLN A 275 16.01 4.87 -9.52
CA GLN A 275 16.13 6.34 -9.52
C GLN A 275 14.82 7.02 -9.92
N GLN A 276 13.96 6.31 -10.62
CA GLN A 276 12.59 6.68 -10.99
C GLN A 276 11.54 6.08 -10.04
N ASP A 277 11.89 5.91 -8.75
CA ASP A 277 11.01 5.49 -7.64
C ASP A 277 10.17 4.25 -7.95
N CYS A 278 10.73 3.36 -8.78
CA CYS A 278 10.28 1.99 -8.88
C CYS A 278 10.81 1.18 -7.70
N LEU A 279 9.97 0.27 -7.24
CA LEU A 279 10.29 -0.67 -6.17
C LEU A 279 9.53 -1.97 -6.41
N CYS A 280 9.81 -2.99 -5.60
CA CYS A 280 9.01 -4.21 -5.61
C CYS A 280 8.27 -4.36 -4.28
N TYR A 281 7.00 -4.74 -4.39
CA TYR A 281 6.25 -5.35 -3.29
C TYR A 281 6.33 -6.88 -3.42
N MET A 282 5.82 -7.58 -2.41
CA MET A 282 5.52 -9.00 -2.53
C MET A 282 4.01 -9.24 -2.53
N GLU A 283 3.58 -10.08 -3.48
CA GLU A 283 2.27 -10.70 -3.49
C GLU A 283 2.16 -11.79 -2.41
N TYR A 284 0.94 -12.10 -1.99
CA TYR A 284 0.65 -12.98 -0.85
C TYR A 284 1.05 -14.46 -1.02
N ARG A 285 1.47 -14.89 -2.22
CA ARG A 285 2.05 -16.21 -2.51
C ARG A 285 3.54 -16.11 -2.85
N GLY A 286 4.19 -14.99 -2.53
CA GLY A 286 5.63 -14.81 -2.64
C GLY A 286 6.13 -14.42 -4.04
N LYS A 287 5.24 -13.94 -4.92
CA LYS A 287 5.65 -13.39 -6.22
C LYS A 287 5.98 -11.89 -6.11
N PRO A 288 7.10 -11.42 -6.65
CA PRO A 288 7.38 -9.99 -6.75
C PRO A 288 6.30 -9.24 -7.53
N ILE A 289 5.97 -8.03 -7.09
CA ILE A 289 5.10 -7.09 -7.79
C ILE A 289 5.92 -5.85 -8.10
N LYS A 290 6.19 -5.60 -9.38
CA LYS A 290 6.88 -4.36 -9.78
C LYS A 290 5.93 -3.18 -9.61
N ALA A 291 6.42 -2.12 -8.98
CA ALA A 291 5.63 -0.94 -8.70
C ALA A 291 6.38 0.35 -9.04
N SER A 292 5.63 1.41 -9.32
CA SER A 292 6.12 2.78 -9.43
C SER A 292 5.22 3.71 -8.63
N ARG A 293 5.79 4.80 -8.10
CA ARG A 293 5.09 5.77 -7.28
C ARG A 293 5.19 7.17 -7.89
N LEU A 294 4.11 7.93 -7.77
CA LEU A 294 4.02 9.32 -8.19
C LEU A 294 3.25 10.13 -7.16
N PHE A 295 3.78 11.29 -6.74
CA PHE A 295 3.14 12.13 -5.72
C PHE A 295 2.01 13.04 -6.27
N ALA A 296 1.21 12.50 -7.19
CA ALA A 296 0.23 13.26 -7.98
C ALA A 296 -0.97 13.75 -7.18
N GLY A 297 -1.43 13.02 -6.16
CA GLY A 297 -2.58 13.44 -5.36
C GLY A 297 -2.30 14.64 -4.47
N TYR A 298 -1.10 14.70 -3.88
CA TYR A 298 -0.67 15.88 -3.13
C TYR A 298 -0.56 17.10 -4.04
N GLU A 299 0.08 16.96 -5.21
CA GLU A 299 0.15 18.06 -6.17
C GLU A 299 -1.25 18.52 -6.59
N HIS A 300 -2.15 17.58 -6.88
CA HIS A 300 -3.54 17.90 -7.22
C HIS A 300 -4.22 18.72 -6.13
N GLU A 301 -4.05 18.34 -4.87
CA GLU A 301 -4.57 19.11 -3.74
C GLU A 301 -3.99 20.54 -3.70
N GLN A 302 -2.68 20.71 -3.90
CA GLN A 302 -2.04 22.03 -3.86
C GLN A 302 -2.48 22.91 -5.05
N GLN A 303 -2.48 22.37 -6.26
CA GLN A 303 -2.80 23.14 -7.47
C GLN A 303 -4.28 23.46 -7.57
N THR A 304 -5.18 22.58 -7.12
CA THR A 304 -6.62 22.91 -7.08
C THR A 304 -6.92 24.05 -6.09
N LYS A 305 -6.26 24.10 -4.93
CA LYS A 305 -6.35 25.26 -4.01
C LYS A 305 -5.83 26.54 -4.66
N ARG A 306 -4.69 26.47 -5.35
CA ARG A 306 -4.09 27.61 -6.07
C ARG A 306 -5.03 28.13 -7.16
N LEU A 307 -5.61 27.24 -7.96
CA LEU A 307 -6.59 27.56 -8.99
C LEU A 307 -7.85 28.19 -8.40
N ALA A 308 -8.41 27.60 -7.34
CA ALA A 308 -9.61 28.10 -6.70
C ALA A 308 -9.43 29.52 -6.16
N ALA A 309 -8.29 29.79 -5.54
CA ALA A 309 -7.94 31.12 -5.05
C ALA A 309 -7.79 32.15 -6.18
N HIS A 310 -7.15 31.78 -7.31
CA HIS A 310 -6.93 32.69 -8.43
C HIS A 310 -8.22 33.06 -9.16
N PHE A 311 -9.08 32.08 -9.45
CA PHE A 311 -10.34 32.28 -10.17
C PHE A 311 -11.53 32.61 -9.25
N ASN A 312 -11.30 32.74 -7.94
CA ASN A 312 -12.31 33.05 -6.93
C ASN A 312 -13.51 32.08 -6.95
N VAL A 313 -13.22 30.78 -6.96
CA VAL A 313 -14.21 29.69 -6.90
C VAL A 313 -14.02 28.83 -5.64
N ALA A 314 -14.97 27.94 -5.34
CA ALA A 314 -14.85 27.02 -4.22
C ALA A 314 -13.65 26.06 -4.39
N PRO A 315 -12.94 25.66 -3.30
CA PRO A 315 -11.81 24.74 -3.39
C PRO A 315 -12.10 23.40 -4.07
N ASP A 316 -13.37 22.95 -4.04
CA ASP A 316 -13.80 21.70 -4.66
C ASP A 316 -14.49 21.88 -6.01
N HIS A 317 -14.41 23.07 -6.62
CA HIS A 317 -14.97 23.37 -7.93
C HIS A 317 -14.46 22.43 -9.03
N TYR A 318 -13.22 21.92 -8.90
CA TYR A 318 -12.65 20.92 -9.82
C TYR A 318 -13.51 19.66 -10.00
N LYS A 319 -14.38 19.30 -9.04
CA LYS A 319 -15.27 18.13 -9.13
C LYS A 319 -16.35 18.30 -10.19
N ASN A 320 -16.68 19.54 -10.54
CA ASN A 320 -17.72 19.88 -11.51
C ASN A 320 -17.17 20.09 -12.93
N VAL A 321 -15.85 20.04 -13.11
CA VAL A 321 -15.21 20.23 -14.41
C VAL A 321 -15.31 18.94 -15.22
N ALA A 322 -16.14 18.96 -16.26
CA ALA A 322 -16.26 17.86 -17.22
C ALA A 322 -15.06 17.81 -18.17
N PHE A 323 -14.82 16.65 -18.77
CA PHE A 323 -13.83 16.50 -19.85
C PHE A 323 -14.26 17.30 -21.08
N ASN A 324 -13.39 18.19 -21.55
CA ASN A 324 -13.55 18.93 -22.80
C ASN A 324 -12.24 18.88 -23.60
N ALA A 325 -12.26 18.21 -24.75
CA ALA A 325 -11.10 18.04 -25.62
C ALA A 325 -10.58 19.37 -26.20
N ASP A 326 -11.46 20.35 -26.41
CA ASP A 326 -11.11 21.66 -26.99
C ASP A 326 -10.27 22.53 -26.04
N LEU A 327 -10.32 22.23 -24.74
CA LEU A 327 -9.54 22.92 -23.71
C LEU A 327 -8.17 22.28 -23.48
N LEU A 328 -7.86 21.15 -24.13
CA LEU A 328 -6.55 20.53 -24.01
C LEU A 328 -5.50 21.28 -24.82
N PRO A 329 -4.29 21.47 -24.28
CA PRO A 329 -3.23 22.19 -24.99
C PRO A 329 -2.86 21.52 -26.31
N GLY A 330 -2.93 22.29 -27.40
CA GLY A 330 -2.32 21.96 -28.68
C GLY A 330 -2.95 20.79 -29.46
N GLY A 331 -4.27 20.59 -29.40
CA GLY A 331 -4.97 19.59 -30.24
C GLY A 331 -4.42 18.16 -30.11
N ALA A 332 -3.79 17.86 -28.98
CA ALA A 332 -2.89 16.72 -28.85
C ALA A 332 -3.67 15.40 -28.78
N GLN A 333 -3.62 14.67 -29.89
CA GLN A 333 -3.30 13.25 -29.84
C GLN A 333 -2.14 13.07 -28.84
N THR A 334 -2.43 12.61 -27.63
CA THR A 334 -1.43 12.22 -26.62
C THR A 334 -0.61 10.99 -27.03
N ALA A 335 -0.77 10.54 -28.27
CA ALA A 335 0.09 9.57 -28.93
C ALA A 335 1.46 10.20 -29.23
N GLY A 336 2.34 10.22 -28.23
CA GLY A 336 3.76 10.50 -28.47
C GLY A 336 4.38 11.61 -27.62
N ILE A 337 4.08 11.70 -26.33
CA ILE A 337 5.03 12.32 -25.40
C ILE A 337 6.16 11.30 -25.19
N ALA A 338 7.04 11.21 -26.20
CA ALA A 338 8.27 10.46 -26.13
C ALA A 338 9.14 11.05 -25.03
N ALA A 339 9.52 10.20 -24.09
CA ALA A 339 10.46 10.45 -23.03
C ALA A 339 11.78 11.02 -23.59
N ASN A 340 11.94 12.33 -23.52
CA ASN A 340 13.22 13.01 -23.70
C ASN A 340 13.38 14.07 -22.61
N SER A 341 13.31 13.65 -21.35
CA SER A 341 13.92 14.39 -20.24
C SER A 341 15.07 13.55 -19.69
N ARG A 342 16.27 13.77 -20.21
CA ARG A 342 17.53 13.25 -19.63
C ARG A 342 17.84 13.84 -18.24
N ASP A 343 17.00 14.77 -17.77
CA ASP A 343 17.04 15.38 -16.45
C ASP A 343 16.04 14.75 -15.45
N ALA A 344 15.49 13.57 -15.75
CA ALA A 344 14.53 12.83 -14.91
C ALA A 344 15.10 12.30 -13.56
N ARG A 345 16.17 12.88 -13.03
CA ARG A 345 16.78 12.47 -11.74
C ARG A 345 15.93 12.82 -10.51
N SER A 346 14.78 13.48 -10.66
CA SER A 346 13.95 13.90 -9.53
C SER A 346 12.44 14.06 -9.84
N ALA A 347 11.95 13.47 -10.94
CA ALA A 347 10.61 13.73 -11.48
C ALA A 347 9.42 13.38 -10.54
N MET A 348 9.64 12.72 -9.40
CA MET A 348 8.55 12.19 -8.56
C MET A 348 8.37 12.92 -7.22
N VAL A 349 9.23 13.91 -6.94
CA VAL A 349 9.01 14.91 -5.89
C VAL A 349 8.88 16.32 -6.49
N GLN A 350 9.30 16.51 -7.75
CA GLN A 350 9.03 17.73 -8.49
C GLN A 350 7.59 17.72 -9.00
N GLY A 351 6.81 18.72 -8.59
CA GLY A 351 5.48 18.95 -9.16
C GLY A 351 5.56 19.05 -10.69
N SER A 352 4.45 18.75 -11.35
CA SER A 352 4.28 18.89 -12.79
C SER A 352 4.66 20.29 -13.28
N ALA A 353 4.85 20.41 -14.59
CA ALA A 353 5.16 21.68 -15.25
C ALA A 353 4.15 22.80 -14.86
N PHE A 354 2.93 22.42 -14.49
CA PHE A 354 1.87 23.33 -14.08
C PHE A 354 2.25 24.22 -12.89
N GLY A 355 3.06 23.74 -11.95
CA GLY A 355 3.47 24.50 -10.77
C GLY A 355 4.15 25.84 -11.11
N THR A 356 4.79 25.92 -12.28
CA THR A 356 5.51 27.12 -12.76
C THR A 356 4.73 27.97 -13.77
N ARG A 357 3.55 27.51 -14.22
CA ARG A 357 2.74 28.25 -15.19
C ARG A 357 2.08 29.47 -14.55
N ASP A 358 2.04 30.58 -15.27
CA ASP A 358 1.28 31.76 -14.87
C ASP A 358 -0.21 31.56 -15.12
N LEU A 359 -1.02 31.70 -14.07
CA LEU A 359 -2.47 31.48 -14.13
C LEU A 359 -3.19 32.58 -14.92
N ASN A 360 -2.60 33.78 -15.04
CA ASN A 360 -3.15 34.88 -15.83
C ASN A 360 -3.20 34.56 -17.34
N ASN A 361 -2.48 33.53 -17.79
CA ASN A 361 -2.49 33.10 -19.18
C ASN A 361 -3.71 32.24 -19.55
N PHE A 362 -4.55 31.87 -18.58
CA PHE A 362 -5.74 31.05 -18.83
C PHE A 362 -7.02 31.89 -18.73
N PRO A 363 -7.89 31.87 -19.74
CA PRO A 363 -9.09 32.69 -19.77
C PRO A 363 -10.16 32.22 -18.77
N THR A 364 -10.15 30.94 -18.38
CA THR A 364 -11.12 30.35 -17.44
C THR A 364 -10.46 29.33 -16.51
N TYR A 365 -11.13 29.04 -15.39
CA TYR A 365 -10.73 27.96 -14.47
C TYR A 365 -10.65 26.62 -15.21
N GLU A 366 -11.62 26.31 -16.06
CA GLU A 366 -11.69 25.05 -16.80
C GLU A 366 -10.49 24.90 -17.73
N ALA A 367 -10.09 25.96 -18.45
CA ALA A 367 -8.90 25.93 -19.31
C ALA A 367 -7.63 25.66 -18.49
N ALA A 368 -7.47 26.34 -17.35
CA ALA A 368 -6.33 26.14 -16.46
C ALA A 368 -6.32 24.73 -15.86
N TYR A 369 -7.48 24.22 -15.44
CA TYR A 369 -7.60 22.88 -14.86
C TYR A 369 -7.36 21.77 -15.90
N HIS A 370 -7.81 21.94 -17.15
CA HIS A 370 -7.49 21.01 -18.24
C HIS A 370 -5.99 20.97 -18.52
N GLN A 371 -5.33 22.13 -18.56
CA GLN A 371 -3.88 22.19 -18.69
C GLN A 371 -3.17 21.50 -17.51
N PHE A 372 -3.62 21.74 -16.28
CA PHE A 372 -3.06 21.09 -15.10
C PHE A 372 -3.16 19.57 -15.19
N MET A 373 -4.36 19.05 -15.49
CA MET A 373 -4.57 17.61 -15.61
C MET A 373 -3.76 16.99 -16.76
N ALA A 374 -3.51 17.72 -17.86
CA ALA A 374 -2.64 17.28 -18.94
C ALA A 374 -1.15 17.21 -18.52
N ASP A 375 -0.66 18.20 -17.77
CA ASP A 375 0.72 18.19 -17.24
C ASP A 375 0.90 17.06 -16.22
N LEU A 376 -0.07 16.86 -15.32
CA LEU A 376 -0.08 15.77 -14.36
C LEU A 376 -0.12 14.40 -15.07
N MET A 377 -0.93 14.28 -16.13
CA MET A 377 -1.02 13.05 -16.91
C MET A 377 0.30 12.70 -17.60
N THR A 378 1.09 13.70 -18.01
CA THR A 378 2.42 13.46 -18.58
C THR A 378 3.33 12.71 -17.59
N GLN A 379 3.31 13.11 -16.31
CA GLN A 379 4.04 12.41 -15.26
C GLN A 379 3.45 11.03 -14.97
N GLN A 380 2.12 10.91 -14.94
CA GLN A 380 1.44 9.63 -14.72
C GLN A 380 1.77 8.60 -15.81
N VAL A 381 1.81 9.03 -17.07
CA VAL A 381 2.19 8.17 -18.21
C VAL A 381 3.63 7.69 -18.06
N ALA A 382 4.56 8.60 -17.71
CA ALA A 382 5.95 8.23 -17.44
C ALA A 382 6.05 7.19 -16.31
N SER A 383 5.39 7.45 -15.17
CA SER A 383 5.36 6.53 -14.02
C SER A 383 4.77 5.17 -14.38
N LEU A 384 3.65 5.13 -15.11
CA LEU A 384 2.97 3.88 -15.45
C LEU A 384 3.79 3.06 -16.47
N ASN A 385 4.47 3.71 -17.41
CA ASN A 385 5.33 3.04 -18.39
C ASN A 385 6.51 2.30 -17.76
N LEU A 386 7.02 2.73 -16.60
CA LEU A 386 8.09 2.03 -15.88
C LEU A 386 7.69 0.60 -15.49
N VAL A 387 6.40 0.37 -15.23
CA VAL A 387 5.89 -0.95 -14.85
C VAL A 387 5.24 -1.69 -16.02
N LEU A 388 4.79 -0.97 -17.06
CA LEU A 388 4.16 -1.56 -18.25
C LEU A 388 5.15 -2.00 -19.34
N HIS A 389 6.38 -1.48 -19.36
CA HIS A 389 7.34 -1.82 -20.40
C HIS A 389 7.60 -3.34 -20.46
N ASN A 390 7.46 -3.92 -21.67
CA ASN A 390 7.54 -5.37 -21.94
C ASN A 390 6.60 -6.24 -21.09
N SER A 391 5.48 -5.68 -20.63
CA SER A 391 4.50 -6.40 -19.83
C SER A 391 3.32 -6.90 -20.68
N PRO A 392 2.73 -8.07 -20.42
CA PRO A 392 1.56 -8.58 -21.14
C PRO A 392 0.24 -7.90 -20.74
N VAL A 393 0.30 -6.76 -20.04
CA VAL A 393 -0.85 -6.07 -19.45
C VAL A 393 -1.78 -5.55 -20.52
N LYS A 394 -3.07 -5.84 -20.36
CA LYS A 394 -4.14 -5.36 -21.26
C LYS A 394 -5.08 -4.37 -20.59
N LYS A 395 -5.17 -4.42 -19.26
CA LYS A 395 -6.14 -3.65 -18.47
C LYS A 395 -5.44 -2.75 -17.47
N ILE A 396 -5.93 -1.52 -17.36
CA ILE A 396 -5.53 -0.56 -16.33
C ILE A 396 -6.75 -0.34 -15.43
N PHE A 397 -6.70 -0.84 -14.20
CA PHE A 397 -7.71 -0.56 -13.18
C PHE A 397 -7.25 0.64 -12.37
N VAL A 398 -8.05 1.70 -12.32
CA VAL A 398 -7.80 2.89 -11.51
C VAL A 398 -8.70 2.86 -10.29
N ASP A 399 -8.12 2.81 -9.10
CA ASP A 399 -8.83 2.79 -7.82
C ASP A 399 -8.49 4.07 -7.03
N GLY A 400 -9.40 4.54 -6.19
CA GLY A 400 -9.18 5.68 -5.30
C GLY A 400 -9.72 7.03 -5.79
N GLY A 401 -9.03 8.13 -5.47
CA GLY A 401 -9.53 9.50 -5.68
C GLY A 401 -9.71 9.87 -7.16
N PHE A 402 -8.74 9.53 -8.00
CA PHE A 402 -8.77 9.90 -9.42
C PHE A 402 -9.70 9.04 -10.26
N SER A 403 -10.09 7.84 -9.80
CA SER A 403 -11.08 7.02 -10.51
C SER A 403 -12.45 7.71 -10.63
N ARG A 404 -12.74 8.65 -9.71
CA ARG A 404 -13.94 9.51 -9.72
C ARG A 404 -13.77 10.80 -10.49
N ASN A 405 -12.60 11.06 -11.09
CA ASN A 405 -12.35 12.26 -11.88
C ASN A 405 -12.47 11.95 -13.38
N PRO A 406 -13.57 12.36 -14.06
CA PRO A 406 -13.78 12.00 -15.47
C PRO A 406 -12.71 12.57 -16.40
N LEU A 407 -12.20 13.77 -16.13
CA LEU A 407 -11.13 14.38 -16.94
C LEU A 407 -9.84 13.55 -16.86
N TYR A 408 -9.43 13.15 -15.66
CA TYR A 408 -8.28 12.26 -15.47
C TYR A 408 -8.45 10.92 -16.22
N MET A 409 -9.61 10.28 -16.04
CA MET A 409 -9.87 8.96 -16.61
C MET A 409 -9.89 8.98 -18.15
N ASN A 410 -10.47 10.03 -18.76
CA ASN A 410 -10.44 10.21 -20.21
C ASN A 410 -9.01 10.50 -20.72
N LEU A 411 -8.25 11.34 -20.02
CA LEU A 411 -6.84 11.60 -20.37
C LEU A 411 -5.99 10.33 -20.29
N LEU A 412 -6.22 9.48 -19.29
CA LEU A 412 -5.52 8.21 -19.15
C LEU A 412 -5.88 7.23 -20.28
N ALA A 413 -7.16 7.11 -20.62
CA ALA A 413 -7.62 6.29 -21.75
C ALA A 413 -7.03 6.77 -23.09
N ASN A 414 -6.97 8.09 -23.30
CA ASN A 414 -6.34 8.69 -24.48
C ASN A 414 -4.82 8.45 -24.54
N ALA A 415 -4.14 8.40 -23.39
CA ALA A 415 -2.71 8.14 -23.34
C ALA A 415 -2.35 6.66 -23.54
N PHE A 416 -3.28 5.74 -23.26
CA PHE A 416 -3.08 4.29 -23.39
C PHE A 416 -4.13 3.64 -24.32
N PRO A 417 -4.21 4.02 -25.61
CA PRO A 417 -5.27 3.57 -26.52
C PRO A 417 -5.29 2.05 -26.81
N GLN A 418 -4.20 1.36 -26.47
CA GLN A 418 -4.07 -0.10 -26.62
C GLN A 418 -4.46 -0.87 -25.34
N HIS A 419 -4.85 -0.17 -24.27
CA HIS A 419 -5.23 -0.77 -23.00
C HIS A 419 -6.70 -0.45 -22.68
N GLU A 420 -7.39 -1.40 -22.07
CA GLU A 420 -8.72 -1.18 -21.53
C GLU A 420 -8.60 -0.45 -20.17
N VAL A 421 -9.09 0.78 -20.09
CA VAL A 421 -9.02 1.59 -18.87
C VAL A 421 -10.35 1.54 -18.13
N TYR A 422 -10.32 1.19 -16.85
CA TYR A 422 -11.50 1.13 -16.00
C TYR A 422 -11.29 1.96 -14.74
N ALA A 423 -12.28 2.76 -14.37
CA ALA A 423 -12.42 3.16 -12.98
C ALA A 423 -12.96 1.96 -12.22
N ALA A 424 -12.19 1.51 -11.23
CA ALA A 424 -12.58 0.46 -10.30
C ALA A 424 -13.00 1.10 -8.97
N SER A 425 -14.02 0.53 -8.36
CA SER A 425 -14.48 0.91 -7.03
C SER A 425 -14.79 -0.36 -6.25
N MET A 426 -14.24 -0.43 -5.04
CA MET A 426 -14.49 -1.52 -4.10
C MET A 426 -14.47 -0.96 -2.69
N ALA A 427 -15.46 -1.35 -1.89
CA ALA A 427 -15.48 -0.99 -0.48
C ALA A 427 -14.38 -1.77 0.27
N GLN A 428 -13.51 -1.04 0.98
CA GLN A 428 -12.53 -1.60 1.93
C GLN A 428 -11.60 -2.66 1.30
N ALA A 429 -10.94 -2.29 0.19
CA ALA A 429 -10.09 -3.18 -0.62
C ALA A 429 -9.13 -4.06 0.19
N SER A 430 -8.42 -3.49 1.17
CA SER A 430 -7.45 -4.20 2.00
C SER A 430 -8.11 -5.23 2.91
N ALA A 431 -9.23 -4.87 3.57
CA ALA A 431 -10.01 -5.79 4.39
C ALA A 431 -10.60 -6.95 3.57
N MET A 432 -11.19 -6.62 2.41
CA MET A 432 -11.72 -7.61 1.46
C MET A 432 -10.61 -8.56 0.99
N GLY A 433 -9.44 -8.00 0.66
CA GLY A 433 -8.27 -8.77 0.26
C GLY A 433 -7.80 -9.75 1.33
N ALA A 434 -7.72 -9.31 2.58
CA ALA A 434 -7.37 -10.19 3.70
C ALA A 434 -8.40 -11.31 3.92
N ALA A 435 -9.68 -11.05 3.65
CA ALA A 435 -10.75 -12.06 3.72
C ALA A 435 -10.68 -13.08 2.56
N LEU A 436 -10.36 -12.61 1.35
CA LEU A 436 -10.22 -13.44 0.15
C LEU A 436 -8.91 -14.24 0.13
N ALA A 437 -7.83 -13.73 0.74
CA ALA A 437 -6.55 -14.42 0.83
C ALA A 437 -6.69 -15.84 1.41
N VAL A 438 -7.59 -16.00 2.38
CA VAL A 438 -7.84 -17.25 3.11
C VAL A 438 -9.17 -17.90 2.72
N HIS A 439 -9.79 -17.47 1.61
CA HIS A 439 -11.12 -17.89 1.16
C HIS A 439 -11.34 -19.39 1.28
N SER A 440 -10.46 -20.19 0.66
CA SER A 440 -10.56 -21.65 0.59
C SER A 440 -10.49 -22.34 1.96
N SER A 441 -10.00 -21.66 3.00
CA SER A 441 -9.85 -22.22 4.34
C SER A 441 -11.09 -22.04 5.21
N TRP A 442 -11.91 -21.02 4.97
CA TRP A 442 -13.07 -20.72 5.84
C TRP A 442 -14.42 -20.75 5.12
N ASN A 443 -14.42 -20.51 3.81
CA ASN A 443 -15.62 -20.38 2.98
C ASN A 443 -15.58 -21.38 1.81
N LYS A 444 -16.75 -21.92 1.45
CA LYS A 444 -16.94 -22.83 0.31
C LYS A 444 -17.85 -22.26 -0.77
N ALA A 445 -18.55 -21.16 -0.49
CA ALA A 445 -19.39 -20.48 -1.45
C ALA A 445 -18.51 -19.71 -2.44
N ASN A 446 -18.89 -19.66 -3.72
CA ASN A 446 -18.19 -18.80 -4.66
C ASN A 446 -18.49 -17.33 -4.30
N PRO A 447 -17.47 -16.46 -4.18
CA PRO A 447 -17.69 -15.03 -4.00
C PRO A 447 -18.52 -14.45 -5.15
N SER A 448 -19.31 -13.41 -4.87
CA SER A 448 -20.07 -12.70 -5.91
C SER A 448 -19.13 -12.13 -6.98
N SER A 449 -19.58 -12.11 -8.24
CA SER A 449 -18.86 -11.42 -9.33
C SER A 449 -18.81 -9.90 -9.14
N ASP A 450 -19.68 -9.35 -8.30
CA ASP A 450 -19.95 -7.92 -8.19
C ASP A 450 -19.14 -7.26 -7.06
N LEU A 451 -18.06 -7.91 -6.60
CA LEU A 451 -17.20 -7.37 -5.54
C LEU A 451 -16.39 -6.15 -5.99
N ILE A 452 -16.21 -5.97 -7.29
CA ILE A 452 -15.50 -4.83 -7.89
C ILE A 452 -16.42 -4.20 -8.94
N GLU A 453 -16.85 -2.97 -8.67
CA GLU A 453 -17.59 -2.18 -9.64
C GLU A 453 -16.61 -1.61 -10.67
N LEU A 454 -16.90 -1.81 -11.96
CA LEU A 454 -16.08 -1.32 -13.06
C LEU A 454 -16.86 -0.37 -13.94
N LYS A 455 -16.28 0.80 -14.21
CA LYS A 455 -16.73 1.72 -15.25
C LYS A 455 -15.64 1.85 -16.32
N ALA A 456 -15.94 1.38 -17.52
CA ALA A 456 -15.03 1.48 -18.66
C ALA A 456 -14.91 2.93 -19.16
N TYR A 457 -13.70 3.31 -19.55
CA TYR A 457 -13.40 4.54 -20.28
C TYR A 457 -12.75 4.15 -21.60
N THR A 458 -13.44 4.42 -22.70
CA THR A 458 -12.93 4.23 -24.06
C THR A 458 -12.51 5.56 -24.63
N LEU A 459 -11.73 5.55 -25.71
CA LEU A 459 -11.51 6.74 -26.52
C LEU A 459 -12.88 7.35 -26.82
N ALA A 460 -13.07 8.63 -26.47
CA ALA A 460 -14.21 9.37 -26.97
C ALA A 460 -14.05 9.37 -28.50
N GLU A 461 -15.03 8.83 -29.23
CA GLU A 461 -15.07 8.98 -30.67
C GLU A 461 -15.00 10.49 -30.96
N SER A 462 -13.87 10.93 -31.49
CA SER A 462 -13.70 12.27 -32.02
C SER A 462 -14.77 12.44 -33.10
N ARG A 463 -15.83 13.18 -32.76
CA ARG A 463 -16.86 13.61 -33.70
C ARG A 463 -16.33 14.71 -34.59
#